data_AF-A0A0H3ZYK6-F1
#
_entry.id   AF-A0A0H3ZYK6-F1
#
_cell.length_a   1.000
_cell.length_b   1.000
_cell.length_c   1.000
_cell.angle_alpha   90.00
_cell.angle_beta   90.00
_cell.angle_gamma   90.00
#
_symmetry.space_group_name_H-M   'P 1'
#
loop_
_entity.id
_entity.type
_entity.pdbx_description
1 polymer ?
#
loop_
_entity_poly.entity_id
_entity_poly.type
_entity_poly.pdbx_seq_one_letter_code
_entity_poly.pdbx_strand_id
1 'polypeptide(L)' 'MAKGRELSINEDWVQFKMLYDRLELPTGQVVMPQQILAGIALLGIQSELEIKTSTHLLGLARAIANIKK' A
#
# COMPACT_ATOMS: atom_id res chain seq x y z
N MET A 1 19.28 8.75 -17.71
CA MET A 1 18.62 10.05 -17.41
C MET A 1 17.38 10.12 -18.26
N ALA A 2 16.21 9.98 -17.66
CA ALA A 2 14.96 9.89 -18.41
C ALA A 2 14.26 11.26 -18.45
N LYS A 3 13.65 11.58 -19.59
CA LYS A 3 13.07 12.89 -19.90
C LYS A 3 11.78 13.13 -19.09
N GLY A 4 11.90 13.65 -17.87
CA GLY A 4 10.77 13.99 -16.99
C GLY A 4 11.22 14.79 -15.77
N ARG A 5 10.26 15.37 -15.05
CA ARG A 5 10.55 16.05 -13.77
C ARG A 5 10.65 14.96 -12.69
N GLU A 6 11.86 14.75 -12.18
CA GLU A 6 12.11 13.82 -11.09
C GLU A 6 11.40 14.32 -9.81
N LEU A 7 10.79 13.42 -9.06
CA LEU A 7 9.97 13.82 -7.90
C LEU A 7 10.81 14.17 -6.66
N SER A 8 11.96 13.53 -6.48
CA SER A 8 12.87 13.79 -5.37
C SER A 8 14.28 13.28 -5.69
N ILE A 9 15.26 13.76 -4.94
CA ILE A 9 16.68 13.34 -5.02
C ILE A 9 16.91 12.05 -4.22
N ASN A 10 15.95 11.66 -3.35
CA ASN A 10 16.04 10.44 -2.56
C ASN A 10 15.99 9.17 -3.42
N GLU A 11 16.71 8.14 -2.99
CA GLU A 11 16.83 6.86 -3.70
C GLU A 11 15.47 6.17 -3.93
N ASP A 12 14.52 6.32 -3.02
CA ASP A 12 13.17 5.76 -3.14
C ASP A 12 12.37 6.31 -4.33
N TRP A 13 12.73 7.50 -4.82
CA TRP A 13 12.08 8.16 -5.96
C TRP A 13 12.87 8.00 -7.26
N VAL A 14 13.96 7.23 -7.24
CA VAL A 14 14.76 6.97 -8.44
C VAL A 14 13.90 6.25 -9.48
N GLN A 15 13.95 6.75 -10.71
CA GLN A 15 13.11 6.34 -11.86
C GLN A 15 11.63 6.69 -11.79
N PHE A 16 11.13 7.27 -10.69
CA PHE A 16 9.80 7.88 -10.70
C PHE A 16 9.87 9.22 -11.44
N LYS A 17 8.96 9.41 -12.40
CA LYS A 17 8.95 10.61 -13.24
C LYS A 17 7.56 11.20 -13.36
N MET A 18 7.47 12.51 -13.26
CA MET A 18 6.22 13.18 -13.57
C MET A 18 6.12 13.44 -15.08
N LEU A 19 5.10 12.85 -15.71
CA LEU A 19 4.69 13.04 -17.09
C LEU A 19 3.40 13.88 -17.10
N TYR A 20 3.56 15.21 -17.19
CA TYR A 20 2.45 16.16 -17.15
C TYR A 20 1.57 15.98 -15.88
N ASP A 21 0.34 15.51 -16.06
CA ASP A 21 -0.66 15.25 -15.02
C ASP A 21 -0.55 13.84 -14.38
N ARG A 22 0.44 13.03 -14.80
CA ARG A 22 0.55 11.62 -14.42
C ARG A 22 1.92 11.25 -13.88
N LEU A 23 1.96 10.21 -13.06
CA LEU A 23 3.18 9.65 -12.48
C LEU A 23 3.61 8.41 -13.26
N GLU A 24 4.81 8.41 -13.80
CA GLU A 24 5.49 7.24 -14.36
C GLU A 24 6.20 6.49 -13.22
N LEU A 25 5.83 5.23 -13.04
CA LEU A 25 6.45 4.30 -12.11
C LEU A 25 7.76 3.74 -12.70
N PRO A 26 8.68 3.19 -11.88
CA PRO A 26 9.90 2.53 -12.36
C PRO A 26 9.63 1.37 -13.33
N THR A 27 8.42 0.80 -13.31
CA THR A 27 7.96 -0.23 -14.24
C THR A 27 7.61 0.30 -15.64
N GLY A 28 7.65 1.62 -15.85
CA GLY A 28 7.18 2.28 -17.07
C GLY A 28 5.66 2.47 -17.13
N GLN A 29 4.93 2.05 -16.09
CA GLN A 29 3.49 2.26 -16.01
C GLN A 29 3.19 3.72 -15.61
N VAL A 30 2.21 4.31 -16.29
CA VAL A 30 1.76 5.68 -16.01
C VAL A 30 0.46 5.63 -15.22
N VAL A 31 0.45 6.22 -14.02
CA VAL A 31 -0.68 6.23 -13.10
C VAL A 31 -1.20 7.64 -12.85
N MET A 32 -2.52 7.78 -12.78
CA MET A 32 -3.17 9.04 -12.42
C MET A 32 -3.22 9.23 -10.90
N PRO A 33 -3.30 10.47 -10.39
CA PRO A 33 -3.41 10.73 -8.95
C PRO A 33 -4.53 9.94 -8.25
N GLN A 34 -5.69 9.76 -8.91
CA GLN A 34 -6.81 8.99 -8.35
C GLN A 34 -6.47 7.50 -8.18
N GLN A 35 -5.63 6.94 -9.07
CA GLN A 35 -5.18 5.55 -8.95
C GLN A 35 -4.18 5.38 -7.81
N ILE A 36 -3.35 6.40 -7.56
CA ILE A 36 -2.46 6.44 -6.40
C ILE A 36 -3.29 6.47 -5.10
N LEU A 37 -4.28 7.36 -5.03
CA LEU A 37 -5.19 7.44 -3.88
C LEU A 37 -5.95 6.12 -3.66
N ALA A 38 -6.44 5.49 -4.74
CA ALA A 38 -7.09 4.20 -4.68
C ALA A 38 -6.13 3.09 -4.19
N GLY A 39 -4.88 3.08 -4.66
CA GLY A 39 -3.85 2.16 -4.19
C GLY A 39 -3.55 2.32 -2.70
N ILE A 40 -3.40 3.56 -2.23
CA ILE A 40 -3.22 3.87 -0.80
C ILE A 40 -4.44 3.42 0.01
N ALA A 41 -5.64 3.69 -0.50
CA ALA A 41 -6.88 3.26 0.15
C ALA A 41 -6.96 1.73 0.22
N LEU A 42 -6.61 1.01 -0.85
CA LEU A 42 -6.60 -0.47 -0.86
C LEU A 42 -5.52 -1.06 0.05
N LEU A 43 -4.36 -0.41 0.17
CA LEU A 43 -3.32 -0.80 1.12
C LEU A 43 -3.72 -0.49 2.58
N GLY A 44 -4.53 0.54 2.79
CA GLY A 44 -5.04 0.94 4.11
C GLY A 44 -6.33 0.21 4.54
N ILE A 45 -7.12 -0.29 3.58
CA ILE A 45 -8.24 -1.18 3.84
C ILE A 45 -7.62 -2.51 4.27
N GLN A 46 -7.65 -2.77 5.58
CA GLN A 46 -7.29 -4.06 6.16
C GLN A 46 -7.91 -5.16 5.31
N SER A 47 -7.07 -6.04 4.77
CA SER A 47 -7.53 -7.11 3.90
C SER A 47 -8.63 -7.88 4.62
N GLU A 48 -9.69 -8.30 3.94
CA GLU A 48 -10.73 -9.15 4.55
C GLU A 48 -10.10 -10.40 5.21
N LEU A 49 -8.96 -10.84 4.68
CA LEU A 49 -8.11 -11.88 5.26
C LEU A 49 -7.54 -11.49 6.63
N GLU A 50 -7.04 -10.26 6.79
CA GLU A 50 -6.55 -9.73 8.06
C GLU A 50 -7.68 -9.64 9.08
N ILE A 51 -8.85 -9.12 8.68
CA ILE A 51 -10.03 -9.05 9.57
C ILE A 51 -10.43 -10.46 10.05
N LYS A 52 -10.49 -11.43 9.14
CA LYS A 52 -10.80 -12.84 9.48
C LYS A 52 -9.75 -13.44 10.42
N THR A 53 -8.48 -13.19 10.13
CA THR A 53 -7.35 -13.74 10.90
C THR A 53 -7.31 -13.14 12.30
N SER A 54 -7.43 -11.81 12.43
CA SER A 54 -7.49 -11.12 13.71
C SER A 54 -8.71 -11.55 14.54
N THR A 55 -9.87 -11.74 13.91
CA THR A 55 -11.07 -12.25 14.58
C THR A 55 -10.85 -13.67 15.12
N HIS A 56 -10.23 -14.54 14.32
CA HIS A 56 -9.91 -15.90 14.74
C HIS A 56 -8.91 -15.93 15.90
N LEU A 57 -7.83 -15.14 15.82
CA LEU A 57 -6.83 -15.02 16.89
C LEU A 57 -7.44 -14.50 18.20
N LEU A 58 -8.32 -13.50 18.13
CA LEU A 58 -9.06 -13.01 19.30
C LEU A 58 -9.96 -14.09 19.91
N GLY A 59 -10.62 -14.90 19.07
CA GLY A 59 -11.41 -16.05 19.51
C GLY A 59 -10.57 -17.08 20.27
N LEU A 60 -9.42 -17.47 19.71
CA LEU A 60 -8.47 -18.39 20.34
C LEU A 60 -7.93 -17.83 21.66
N ALA A 61 -7.53 -16.56 21.68
CA ALA A 61 -7.02 -15.91 22.89
C ALA A 61 -8.05 -15.93 24.04
N ARG A 62 -9.34 -15.67 23.73
CA ARG A 62 -10.43 -15.76 24.71
C ARG A 62 -10.65 -17.19 25.20
N ALA A 63 -10.60 -18.17 24.30
CA ALA A 63 -10.75 -19.58 24.68
C ALA A 63 -9.61 -20.02 25.61
N ILE A 64 -8.36 -19.68 25.29
CA ILE A 64 -7.19 -19.95 26.14
C ILE A 64 -7.34 -19.26 27.50
N ALA A 65 -7.76 -17.99 27.53
CA ALA A 65 -7.99 -17.27 28.77
C ALA A 65 -9.05 -17.91 29.66
N ASN A 66 -10.11 -18.48 29.06
CA ASN A 66 -11.15 -19.22 29.79
C ASN A 66 -10.66 -20.58 30.30
N ILE A 67 -9.79 -21.29 29.57
CA ILE A 67 -9.21 -22.57 30.01
C ILE A 67 -8.19 -22.36 31.14
N LYS A 68 -7.46 -21.24 31.13
CA LYS A 68 -6.44 -20.91 32.12
C LYS A 68 -7.02 -20.34 33.43
N LYS A 69 -8.34 -20.11 33.48
CA LYS A 69 -9.07 -19.57 34.62
C LYS A 69 -9.55 -20.68 35.53
#